data_AF-A0A967LWM9-F1
#
_entry.id   AF-A0A967LWM9-F1
#
_cell.length_a   1.000
_cell.length_b   1.000
_cell.length_c   1.000
_cell.angle_alpha   90.00
_cell.angle_beta   90.00
_cell.angle_gamma   90.00
#
_symmetry.space_group_name_H-M   'P 1'
#
loop_
_entity.id
_entity.type
_entity.pdbx_description
1 polymer ?
#
loop_
_entity_poly.entity_id
_entity_poly.type
_entity_poly.pdbx_seq_one_letter_code
_entity_poly.pdbx_strand_id
1 'polypeptide(L)'
;AGAAGNVIWGLQGRSYGDGDAIDQAWGAAQEVTDAWQANGDEHITSTTASITLAGTPAAGEDVQFRAYRDGGDVGDTMVGDARLIKIRVTFTRT
;
A
#
# COMPACT_ATOMS: atom_id res chain seq x y z
N ALA A 1 -0.76 3.46 -24.46
CA ALA A 1 -0.81 2.00 -24.28
C ALA A 1 0.38 1.61 -23.42
N GLY A 2 0.16 0.92 -22.30
CA GLY A 2 1.24 0.46 -21.42
C GLY A 2 2.03 -0.66 -22.07
N ALA A 3 3.35 -0.64 -21.90
CA ALA A 3 4.27 -1.72 -22.29
C ALA A 3 4.43 -2.71 -21.13
N ALA A 4 5.08 -3.86 -21.36
CA ALA A 4 5.43 -4.78 -20.28
C ALA A 4 6.30 -4.07 -19.22
N GLY A 5 6.13 -4.46 -17.94
CA GLY A 5 6.88 -3.90 -16.81
C GLY A 5 6.26 -4.31 -15.48
N ASN A 6 6.93 -3.92 -14.41
CA ASN A 6 6.48 -4.16 -13.04
C ASN A 6 6.10 -2.84 -12.39
N VAL A 7 5.05 -2.87 -11.58
CA VAL A 7 4.68 -1.77 -10.69
C VAL A 7 4.89 -2.23 -9.26
N ILE A 8 5.51 -1.40 -8.42
CA ILE A 8 5.64 -1.70 -6.99
C ILE A 8 4.64 -0.85 -6.22
N TRP A 9 3.70 -1.50 -5.54
CA TRP A 9 2.71 -0.85 -4.69
C TRP A 9 3.10 -0.98 -3.23
N GLY A 10 3.13 0.14 -2.51
CA GLY A 10 3.40 0.19 -1.07
C GLY A 10 2.16 0.60 -0.28
N LEU A 11 1.98 -0.02 0.88
CA LEU A 11 0.96 0.36 1.87
C LEU A 11 1.59 0.45 3.27
N GLN A 12 1.25 1.52 3.98
CA GLN A 12 1.63 1.73 5.37
C GLN A 12 0.44 2.29 6.15
N GLY A 13 0.45 2.11 7.47
CA GLY A 13 -0.64 2.57 8.33
C GLY A 13 -0.20 3.00 9.72
N ARG A 14 -1.08 3.77 10.37
CA ARG A 14 -0.90 4.33 11.71
C ARG A 14 -2.27 4.47 12.40
N SER A 15 -2.34 4.17 13.68
CA SER A 15 -3.48 4.55 14.54
C SER A 15 -3.31 5.95 15.11
N TYR A 16 -4.43 6.61 15.37
CA TYR A 16 -4.48 7.90 16.05
C TYR A 16 -5.45 7.84 17.23
N GLY A 17 -4.95 8.21 18.40
CA GLY A 17 -5.76 8.56 19.56
C GLY A 17 -6.28 10.00 19.49
N ASP A 18 -7.22 10.31 20.37
CA ASP A 18 -7.73 11.68 20.50
C ASP A 18 -6.62 12.64 20.95
N GLY A 19 -6.42 13.71 20.19
CA GLY A 19 -5.36 14.70 20.43
C GLY A 19 -3.99 14.38 19.85
N ASP A 20 -3.81 13.27 19.15
CA ASP A 20 -2.55 12.97 18.47
C ASP A 20 -2.26 13.96 17.34
N ALA A 21 -0.99 14.33 17.19
CA ALA A 21 -0.56 15.15 16.07
C ALA A 21 -0.67 14.36 14.76
N ILE A 22 -1.28 14.95 13.73
CA ILE A 22 -1.48 14.30 12.43
C ILE A 22 -0.14 14.09 11.69
N ASP A 23 0.82 15.00 11.84
CA ASP A 23 2.14 14.89 11.22
C ASP A 23 3.10 14.05 12.08
N GLN A 24 2.81 12.76 12.15
CA GLN A 24 3.63 11.77 12.85
C GLN A 24 4.19 10.73 11.88
N ALA A 25 5.28 10.08 12.29
CA ALA A 25 5.95 9.07 11.48
C ALA A 25 5.01 7.88 11.19
N TRP A 26 5.04 7.38 9.97
CA TRP A 26 4.24 6.22 9.56
C TRP A 26 4.90 4.91 10.01
N GLY A 27 4.11 3.83 10.02
CA GLY A 27 4.66 2.46 10.16
C GLY A 27 5.53 2.07 8.97
N ALA A 28 6.30 0.99 9.11
CA ALA A 28 7.08 0.44 8.02
C ALA A 28 6.15 0.00 6.88
N ALA A 29 6.39 0.52 5.68
CA ALA A 29 5.63 0.12 4.51
C ALA A 29 5.88 -1.34 4.16
N GLN A 30 4.85 -2.01 3.68
CA GLN A 30 4.98 -3.29 3.01
C GLN A 30 4.68 -3.08 1.53
N GLU A 31 5.56 -3.61 0.69
CA GLU A 31 5.52 -3.43 -0.75
C GLU A 31 5.28 -4.76 -1.46
N VAL A 32 4.63 -4.68 -2.61
CA VAL A 32 4.39 -5.83 -3.48
C VAL A 32 4.62 -5.45 -4.93
N THR A 33 5.40 -6.28 -5.63
CA THR A 33 5.58 -6.17 -7.07
C THR A 33 4.41 -6.81 -7.80
N ASP A 34 3.82 -6.07 -8.73
CA ASP A 34 2.79 -6.54 -9.64
C ASP A 34 3.29 -6.47 -11.07
N ALA A 35 3.26 -7.60 -11.76
CA ALA A 35 3.73 -7.70 -13.14
C ALA A 35 2.58 -7.39 -14.10
N TRP A 36 2.82 -6.51 -15.07
CA TRP A 36 1.84 -6.14 -16.08
C TRP A 36 1.33 -7.36 -16.84
N GLN A 37 0.01 -7.47 -16.99
CA GLN A 37 -0.66 -8.58 -17.69
C GLN A 37 -1.25 -8.14 -19.04
N ALA A 38 -2.07 -7.09 -19.04
CA ALA A 38 -2.79 -6.60 -20.22
C ALA A 38 -3.25 -5.15 -20.02
N ASN A 39 -3.54 -4.43 -21.11
CA ASN A 39 -4.12 -3.09 -21.05
C ASN A 39 -5.63 -3.14 -20.84
N GLY A 40 -6.15 -2.31 -19.93
CA GLY A 40 -7.60 -2.17 -19.73
C GLY A 40 -8.22 -3.22 -18.80
N ASP A 41 -7.43 -4.18 -18.34
CA ASP A 41 -7.85 -5.23 -17.41
C ASP A 41 -7.54 -4.86 -15.95
N GLU A 42 -8.26 -5.49 -15.03
CA GLU A 42 -7.95 -5.39 -13.60
C GLU A 42 -6.76 -6.29 -13.26
N HIS A 43 -5.70 -5.70 -12.71
CA HIS A 43 -4.56 -6.44 -12.15
C HIS A 43 -4.73 -6.52 -10.63
N ILE A 44 -4.51 -7.70 -10.08
CA ILE A 44 -4.59 -7.96 -8.64
C ILE A 44 -3.22 -8.51 -8.22
N THR A 45 -2.54 -7.75 -7.37
CA THR A 45 -1.26 -8.12 -6.79
C THR A 45 -1.36 -9.38 -5.94
N SER A 46 -0.24 -10.00 -5.62
CA SER A 46 -0.19 -10.90 -4.47
C SER A 46 -0.47 -10.14 -3.16
N THR A 47 -0.83 -10.84 -2.10
CA THR A 47 -1.02 -10.24 -0.77
C THR A 47 0.34 -9.77 -0.24
N THR A 48 0.38 -8.58 0.37
CA THR A 48 1.56 -8.10 1.09
C THR A 48 1.89 -9.00 2.29
N ALA A 49 3.07 -8.83 2.87
CA ALA A 49 3.31 -9.27 4.23
C ALA A 49 2.38 -8.54 5.23
N SER A 50 2.29 -9.05 6.46
CA SER A 50 1.50 -8.41 7.52
C SER A 50 2.01 -7.00 7.81
N ILE A 51 1.11 -6.01 7.78
CA ILE A 51 1.42 -4.62 8.07
C ILE A 51 1.24 -4.36 9.57
N THR A 52 2.29 -3.89 10.23
CA THR A 52 2.22 -3.39 11.61
C THR A 52 1.90 -1.90 11.59
N LEU A 53 0.80 -1.51 12.23
CA LEU A 53 0.42 -0.11 12.37
C LEU A 53 1.35 0.60 13.38
N ALA A 54 1.80 1.81 13.04
CA ALA A 54 2.38 2.72 14.03
C ALA A 54 1.28 3.30 14.95
N GLY A 55 1.68 4.05 15.98
CA GLY A 55 0.73 4.77 16.86
C GLY A 55 0.23 4.00 18.07
N THR A 56 0.64 2.73 18.24
CA THR A 56 0.18 1.84 19.34
C THR A 56 -1.35 1.69 19.34
N PRO A 57 -1.92 0.97 18.35
CA PRO A 57 -3.36 0.86 18.20
C PRO A 57 -4.09 0.43 19.46
N ALA A 58 -5.05 1.23 19.90
CA ALA A 58 -5.96 0.94 20.99
C ALA A 58 -7.41 0.76 20.50
N ALA A 59 -8.26 0.19 21.36
CA ALA A 59 -9.65 -0.05 21.04
C ALA A 59 -10.39 1.29 20.82
N GLY A 60 -11.03 1.43 19.65
CA GLY A 60 -11.77 2.63 19.30
C GLY A 60 -10.94 3.72 18.62
N GLU A 61 -9.64 3.50 18.39
CA GLU A 61 -8.81 4.41 17.60
C GLU A 61 -9.03 4.23 16.10
N ASP A 62 -8.94 5.34 15.37
CA ASP A 62 -9.00 5.34 13.93
C ASP A 62 -7.65 4.95 13.33
N VAL A 63 -7.68 4.21 12.22
CA VAL A 63 -6.49 3.82 11.47
C VAL A 63 -6.47 4.54 10.14
N GLN A 64 -5.38 5.26 9.88
CA GLN A 64 -5.11 5.86 8.59
C GLN A 64 -4.17 4.97 7.78
N PHE A 65 -4.48 4.81 6.50
CA PHE A 65 -3.62 4.13 5.54
C PHE A 65 -3.13 5.11 4.47
N ARG A 66 -1.88 4.91 4.03
CA ARG A 66 -1.31 5.62 2.89
C ARG A 66 -0.77 4.61 1.90
N ALA A 67 -1.32 4.64 0.69
CA ALA A 67 -0.86 3.87 -0.45
C ALA A 67 -0.01 4.74 -1.37
N TYR A 68 0.97 4.12 -2.03
CA TYR A 68 1.83 4.77 -3.03
C TYR A 68 2.34 3.75 -4.05
N ARG A 69 2.82 4.26 -5.18
CA ARG A 69 3.69 3.50 -6.10
C ARG A 69 5.13 3.85 -5.78
N ASP A 70 5.99 2.84 -5.62
CA ASP A 70 7.43 3.08 -5.51
C ASP A 70 8.09 3.09 -6.89
N GLY A 71 7.88 4.18 -7.63
CA GLY A 71 8.51 4.35 -8.94
C GLY A 71 10.01 4.70 -8.89
N GLY A 72 10.58 4.84 -7.68
CA GLY A 72 12.01 5.11 -7.49
C GLY A 72 12.84 3.83 -7.37
N ASP A 73 12.20 2.71 -7.02
CA ASP A 73 12.86 1.41 -6.94
C ASP A 73 13.18 0.86 -8.35
N VAL A 74 14.36 0.25 -8.49
CA VAL A 74 14.84 -0.31 -9.76
C VAL A 74 13.97 -1.46 -10.28
N GLY A 75 13.22 -2.11 -9.39
CA GLY A 75 12.26 -3.15 -9.70
C GLY A 75 10.94 -2.62 -10.26
N ASP A 76 10.60 -1.34 -10.06
CA ASP A 76 9.46 -0.70 -10.72
C ASP A 76 9.88 -0.28 -12.14
N THR A 77 9.61 -1.18 -13.09
CA THR A 77 10.03 -1.05 -14.49
C THR A 77 8.90 -0.56 -15.40
N MET A 78 7.77 -0.14 -14.82
CA MET A 78 6.62 0.31 -15.60
C MET A 78 6.84 1.71 -16.17
N VAL A 79 7.12 1.76 -17.48
CA VAL A 79 7.29 3.02 -18.24
C VAL A 79 5.96 3.77 -18.48
N GLY A 80 4.84 3.05 -18.42
CA GLY A 80 3.50 3.61 -18.59
C GLY A 80 2.86 4.08 -17.29
N ASP A 81 1.66 4.64 -17.42
CA ASP A 81 0.83 4.98 -16.27
C ASP A 81 0.29 3.72 -15.59
N ALA A 82 0.29 3.74 -14.26
CA ALA A 82 -0.34 2.72 -13.41
C ALA A 82 -1.27 3.42 -12.43
N ARG A 83 -2.52 2.94 -12.32
CA ARG A 83 -3.53 3.52 -11.44
C ARG A 83 -3.96 2.50 -10.39
N LEU A 84 -3.75 2.82 -9.12
CA LEU A 84 -4.35 2.08 -8.02
C LEU A 84 -5.82 2.44 -7.90
N ILE A 85 -6.71 1.45 -8.04
CA ILE A 85 -8.16 1.67 -8.05
C ILE A 85 -8.82 1.08 -6.80
N LYS A 86 -8.29 -0.04 -6.27
CA LYS A 86 -8.86 -0.79 -5.16
C LYS A 86 -7.76 -1.30 -4.22
N ILE A 87 -8.08 -1.39 -2.94
CA ILE A 87 -7.24 -2.05 -1.91
C ILE A 87 -8.14 -3.03 -1.16
N ARG A 88 -7.72 -4.30 -1.06
CA ARG A 88 -8.38 -5.32 -0.24
C ARG A 88 -7.61 -5.46 1.07
N VAL A 89 -8.26 -5.12 2.18
CA VAL A 89 -7.69 -5.28 3.53
C VAL A 89 -8.22 -6.57 4.13
N THR A 90 -7.31 -7.48 4.48
CA THR A 90 -7.60 -8.70 5.24
C THR A 90 -6.99 -8.54 6.63
N PHE A 91 -7.78 -8.76 7.67
CA PHE A 91 -7.32 -8.70 9.06
C PHE A 91 -7.89 -9.87 9.87
N THR A 92 -7.24 -10.17 10.99
CA THR A 92 -7.71 -11.18 11.93
C THR A 92 -7.71 -10.57 13.33
N ARG A 93 -8.76 -10.85 14.10
CA ARG A 93 -8.85 -10.50 15.52
C ARG A 93 -8.89 -11.80 16.31
N THR A 94 -7.99 -11.93 17.28
CA THR A 94 -8.03 -13.00 18.27
C THR A 94 -9.12 -12.74 19.31
#